data_AF-A0A519PLA2-F1
#
_entry.id   AF-A0A519PLA2-F1
#
_cell.length_a   1.000
_cell.length_b   1.000
_cell.length_c   1.000
_cell.angle_alpha   90.00
_cell.angle_beta   90.00
_cell.angle_gamma   90.00
#
_symmetry.space_group_name_H-M   'P 1'
#
loop_
_entity.id
_entity.type
_entity.pdbx_description
1 polymer ?
#
loop_
_entity_poly.entity_id
_entity_poly.type
_entity_poly.pdbx_seq_one_letter_code
_entity_poly.pdbx_strand_id
1 'polypeptide(L)'
;VQAANAPDDATRSLLKVALTNTLAATTLMPYAAFQRTAEETGYDLARLQARFGVSYEQAAHRLTTLSRPTARGVPFFLMRVDQAGNISKRYAAGAFPFSRFGGACPRWRLHSAFRTPGRIVTQIIETPDGGRWFTFARTVERQGHDGYGEHHDLAVGLGCELRHAHRLAYAHGMDLQNPEVTPIGPACRLCHRHPCAERAAAPIDRPLAVDDWSKSVSPYPFGAA
;
A
#
# COMPACT_ATOMS: atom_id res chain seq x y z
N VAL A 1 21.75 -4.46 -15.76
CA VAL A 1 22.15 -3.10 -15.30
C VAL A 1 22.59 -2.24 -16.48
N GLN A 2 23.60 -2.63 -17.26
CA GLN A 2 24.11 -1.81 -18.39
C GLN A 2 23.01 -1.42 -19.39
N ALA A 3 22.18 -2.36 -19.81
CA ALA A 3 21.08 -2.11 -20.76
C ALA A 3 20.01 -1.10 -20.30
N ALA A 4 19.95 -0.76 -19.00
CA ALA A 4 18.94 0.16 -18.47
C ALA A 4 19.30 1.65 -18.63
N ASN A 5 20.50 1.97 -19.11
CA ASN A 5 20.97 3.35 -19.36
C ASN A 5 20.66 4.31 -18.20
N ALA A 6 21.09 3.96 -16.98
CA ALA A 6 20.89 4.80 -15.80
C ALA A 6 21.51 6.21 -16.00
N PRO A 7 20.85 7.28 -15.51
CA PRO A 7 21.25 8.68 -15.74
C PRO A 7 22.59 9.08 -15.09
N ASP A 8 22.99 8.37 -14.04
CA ASP A 8 24.22 8.62 -13.28
C ASP A 8 24.70 7.34 -12.56
N ASP A 9 25.90 7.37 -11.99
CA ASP A 9 26.52 6.21 -11.35
C ASP A 9 25.89 5.82 -10.01
N ALA A 10 25.34 6.78 -9.25
CA ALA A 10 24.64 6.50 -8.01
C ALA A 10 23.33 5.76 -8.30
N THR A 11 22.57 6.21 -9.30
CA THR A 11 21.36 5.56 -9.80
C THR A 11 21.68 4.17 -10.37
N ARG A 12 22.79 4.02 -11.11
CA ARG A 12 23.26 2.71 -11.60
C ARG A 12 23.55 1.75 -10.45
N SER A 13 24.22 2.23 -9.40
CA SER A 13 24.55 1.43 -8.21
C SER A 13 23.29 1.03 -7.44
N LEU A 14 22.36 1.96 -7.24
CA LEU A 14 21.06 1.68 -6.62
C LEU A 14 20.25 0.66 -7.43
N LEU A 15 20.23 0.76 -8.76
CA LEU A 15 19.60 -0.22 -9.64
C LEU A 15 20.23 -1.60 -9.49
N LYS A 16 21.57 -1.68 -9.40
CA LYS A 16 22.28 -2.95 -9.17
C LYS A 16 21.82 -3.59 -7.86
N VAL A 17 21.75 -2.82 -6.77
CA VAL A 17 21.24 -3.29 -5.47
C VAL A 17 19.79 -3.79 -5.59
N ALA A 18 18.91 -3.04 -6.26
CA ALA A 18 17.51 -3.42 -6.44
C ALA A 18 17.36 -4.73 -7.24
N LEU A 19 18.15 -4.92 -8.30
CA LEU A 19 18.15 -6.14 -9.10
C LEU A 19 18.73 -7.33 -8.34
N THR A 20 19.79 -7.13 -7.55
CA THR A 20 20.33 -8.17 -6.67
C THR A 20 19.31 -8.61 -5.62
N ASN A 21 18.61 -7.65 -5.01
CA ASN A 21 17.52 -7.94 -4.07
C ASN A 21 16.38 -8.72 -4.75
N THR A 22 16.06 -8.37 -6.00
CA THR A 22 15.07 -9.11 -6.79
C THR A 22 15.53 -10.53 -7.08
N LEU A 23 16.80 -10.71 -7.47
CA LEU A 23 17.39 -12.03 -7.68
C LEU A 23 17.30 -12.88 -6.41
N ALA A 24 17.76 -12.35 -5.27
CA ALA A 24 17.68 -13.03 -3.98
C ALA A 24 16.24 -13.44 -3.63
N ALA A 25 15.27 -12.54 -3.81
CA ALA A 25 13.86 -12.83 -3.61
C ALA A 25 13.35 -13.95 -4.54
N THR A 26 13.75 -13.96 -5.80
CA THR A 26 13.34 -15.00 -6.76
C THR A 26 13.98 -16.37 -6.48
N THR A 27 15.17 -16.39 -5.88
CA THR A 27 15.86 -17.61 -5.44
C THR A 27 15.19 -18.19 -4.19
N LEU A 28 14.90 -17.36 -3.19
CA LEU A 28 14.23 -17.78 -1.95
C LEU A 28 12.76 -18.14 -2.18
N MET A 29 12.09 -17.45 -3.11
CA MET A 29 10.68 -17.65 -3.45
C MET A 29 10.53 -17.95 -4.95
N PRO A 30 10.86 -19.18 -5.40
CA PRO A 30 10.75 -19.58 -6.80
C PRO A 30 9.33 -19.38 -7.33
N TYR A 31 9.22 -18.78 -8.52
CA TYR A 31 7.96 -18.23 -9.03
C TYR A 31 6.78 -19.21 -8.96
N ALA A 32 6.94 -20.41 -9.55
CA ALA A 32 5.85 -21.38 -9.65
C ALA A 32 5.44 -21.93 -8.27
N ALA A 33 6.41 -22.24 -7.41
CA ALA A 33 6.13 -22.72 -6.06
C ALA A 33 5.44 -21.64 -5.20
N PHE A 34 5.92 -20.40 -5.27
CA PHE A 34 5.36 -19.29 -4.53
C PHE A 34 3.95 -18.92 -5.00
N GLN A 35 3.75 -18.78 -6.32
CA GLN A 35 2.44 -18.46 -6.88
C GLN A 35 1.41 -19.54 -6.54
N ARG A 36 1.74 -20.83 -6.74
CA ARG A 36 0.83 -21.93 -6.38
C ARG A 36 0.45 -21.90 -4.90
N THR A 37 1.44 -21.74 -4.01
CA THR A 37 1.18 -21.64 -2.57
C THR A 37 0.30 -20.43 -2.25
N ALA A 38 0.52 -19.30 -2.92
CA ALA A 38 -0.29 -18.10 -2.73
C ALA A 38 -1.75 -18.33 -3.16
N GLU A 39 -2.00 -19.00 -4.29
CA GLU A 39 -3.37 -19.35 -4.71
C GLU A 39 -4.05 -20.33 -3.73
N GLU A 40 -3.37 -21.43 -3.39
CA GLU A 40 -3.91 -22.49 -2.53
C GLU A 40 -4.25 -22.01 -1.12
N THR A 41 -3.56 -20.97 -0.65
CA THR A 41 -3.73 -20.42 0.71
C THR A 41 -4.58 -19.16 0.76
N GLY A 42 -5.15 -18.73 -0.37
CA GLY A 42 -5.88 -17.46 -0.44
C GLY A 42 -4.99 -16.27 -0.07
N TYR A 43 -3.73 -16.27 -0.50
CA TYR A 43 -2.77 -15.19 -0.29
C TYR A 43 -2.46 -14.88 1.19
N ASP A 44 -2.56 -15.88 2.07
CA ASP A 44 -2.20 -15.75 3.48
C ASP A 44 -0.68 -15.62 3.66
N LEU A 45 -0.22 -14.41 4.02
CA LEU A 45 1.18 -14.12 4.26
C LEU A 45 1.80 -14.96 5.37
N ALA A 46 1.05 -15.34 6.40
CA ALA A 46 1.61 -16.16 7.47
C ALA A 46 2.03 -17.55 6.93
N ARG A 47 1.20 -18.12 6.06
CA ARG A 47 1.47 -19.40 5.37
C ARG A 47 2.64 -19.27 4.39
N LEU A 48 2.71 -18.16 3.65
CA LEU A 48 3.83 -17.88 2.74
C LEU A 48 5.15 -17.71 3.51
N GLN A 49 5.15 -16.97 4.62
CA GLN A 49 6.32 -16.81 5.48
C GLN A 49 6.82 -18.16 6.01
N ALA A 50 5.91 -18.98 6.56
CA ALA A 50 6.25 -20.28 7.09
C ALA A 50 6.80 -21.24 6.02
N ARG A 51 6.22 -21.23 4.81
CA ARG A 51 6.63 -22.14 3.73
C ARG A 51 8.01 -21.83 3.15
N PHE A 52 8.35 -20.54 3.03
CA PHE A 52 9.56 -20.06 2.35
C PHE A 52 10.64 -19.55 3.29
N GLY A 53 10.39 -19.48 4.60
CA GLY A 53 11.36 -19.01 5.59
C GLY A 53 11.71 -17.53 5.40
N VAL A 54 10.72 -16.70 5.05
CA VAL A 54 10.91 -15.28 4.72
C VAL A 54 10.12 -14.37 5.66
N SER A 55 10.51 -13.09 5.71
CA SER A 55 9.78 -12.07 6.46
C SER A 55 8.46 -11.69 5.78
N TYR A 56 7.57 -11.05 6.55
CA TYR A 56 6.29 -10.54 6.04
C TYR A 56 6.51 -9.57 4.87
N GLU A 57 7.48 -8.65 5.00
CA GLU A 57 7.80 -7.68 3.95
C GLU A 57 8.35 -8.37 2.69
N GLN A 58 9.17 -9.41 2.82
CA GLN A 58 9.70 -10.17 1.69
C GLN A 58 8.58 -10.89 0.93
N ALA A 59 7.69 -11.59 1.65
CA ALA A 59 6.54 -12.27 1.05
C ALA A 59 5.58 -11.25 0.39
N ALA A 60 5.29 -10.14 1.06
CA ALA A 60 4.44 -9.07 0.54
C ALA A 60 5.02 -8.46 -0.75
N HIS A 61 6.32 -8.16 -0.77
CA HIS A 61 6.97 -7.66 -1.97
C HIS A 61 6.97 -8.71 -3.10
N ARG A 62 7.13 -9.99 -2.79
CA ARG A 62 7.08 -11.03 -3.82
C ARG A 62 5.72 -11.11 -4.51
N LEU A 63 4.62 -10.91 -3.76
CA LEU A 63 3.26 -10.88 -4.30
C LEU A 63 3.07 -9.81 -5.38
N THR A 64 3.76 -8.66 -5.29
CA THR A 64 3.66 -7.59 -6.32
C THR A 64 4.42 -7.93 -7.61
N THR A 65 5.07 -9.08 -7.70
CA THR A 65 5.88 -9.49 -8.87
C THR A 65 5.29 -10.68 -9.63
N LEU A 66 4.09 -11.15 -9.24
CA LEU A 66 3.44 -12.32 -9.85
C LEU A 66 2.75 -11.98 -11.19
N SER A 67 3.52 -11.49 -12.15
CA SER A 67 3.01 -10.98 -13.44
C SER A 67 3.38 -11.83 -14.67
N ARG A 68 3.87 -13.07 -14.50
CA ARG A 68 4.19 -13.99 -15.61
C ARG A 68 2.91 -14.29 -16.40
N PRO A 69 2.88 -14.07 -17.74
CA PRO A 69 1.65 -14.21 -18.53
C PRO A 69 0.92 -15.55 -18.37
N THR A 70 1.66 -16.64 -18.25
CA THR A 70 1.11 -18.00 -18.14
C THR A 70 0.68 -18.41 -16.73
N ALA A 71 0.97 -17.61 -15.70
CA ALA A 71 0.70 -17.93 -14.30
C ALA A 71 0.58 -16.66 -13.45
N ARG A 72 -0.32 -15.74 -13.83
CA ARG A 72 -0.51 -14.47 -13.12
C ARG A 72 -1.19 -14.69 -11.76
N GLY A 73 -0.68 -14.03 -10.73
CA GLY A 73 -1.36 -13.90 -9.44
C GLY A 73 -2.33 -12.71 -9.41
N VAL A 74 -2.84 -12.39 -8.21
CA VAL A 74 -3.54 -11.14 -7.95
C VAL A 74 -2.58 -9.96 -8.16
N PRO A 75 -2.96 -8.92 -8.93
CA PRO A 75 -2.11 -7.77 -9.21
C PRO A 75 -2.06 -6.82 -7.99
N PHE A 76 -1.19 -7.13 -7.04
CA PHE A 76 -1.02 -6.30 -5.84
C PHE A 76 -0.25 -5.01 -6.10
N PHE A 77 -0.63 -3.97 -5.39
CA PHE A 77 0.26 -2.86 -5.02
C PHE A 77 0.72 -3.02 -3.57
N LEU A 78 1.89 -2.46 -3.27
CA LEU A 78 2.49 -2.42 -1.94
C LEU A 78 2.92 -0.99 -1.60
N MET A 79 2.67 -0.58 -0.36
CA MET A 79 3.22 0.63 0.23
C MET A 79 3.83 0.32 1.59
N ARG A 80 4.99 0.90 1.88
CA ARG A 80 5.63 0.83 3.19
C ARG A 80 5.77 2.21 3.79
N VAL A 81 5.18 2.43 4.95
CA VAL A 81 5.12 3.72 5.63
C VAL A 81 5.72 3.64 7.02
N ASP A 82 6.21 4.77 7.53
CA ASP A 82 6.49 4.95 8.97
C ASP A 82 5.32 5.67 9.67
N GLN A 83 5.47 5.89 10.99
CA GLN A 83 4.46 6.57 11.81
C GLN A 83 4.21 8.03 11.42
N ALA A 84 5.21 8.70 10.83
CA ALA A 84 5.07 10.06 10.32
C ALA A 84 4.38 10.10 8.94
N GLY A 85 4.13 8.94 8.33
CA GLY A 85 3.52 8.80 7.02
C GLY A 85 4.52 8.89 5.87
N ASN A 86 5.83 8.84 6.13
CA ASN A 86 6.83 8.80 5.08
C ASN A 86 6.77 7.44 4.38
N ILE A 87 6.56 7.47 3.07
CA ILE A 87 6.50 6.26 2.26
C ILE A 87 7.89 5.94 1.71
N SER A 88 8.47 4.84 2.18
CA SER A 88 9.83 4.42 1.82
C SER A 88 9.89 3.32 0.75
N LYS A 89 8.77 2.63 0.46
CA LYS A 89 8.66 1.69 -0.66
C LYS A 89 7.29 1.78 -1.32
N ARG A 90 7.29 1.69 -2.65
CA ARG A 90 6.10 1.63 -3.50
C ARG A 90 6.33 0.61 -4.61
N TYR A 91 5.40 -0.33 -4.76
CA TYR A 91 5.37 -1.27 -5.88
C TYR A 91 3.93 -1.41 -6.36
N ALA A 92 3.73 -1.59 -7.66
CA ALA A 92 2.41 -1.87 -8.21
C ALA A 92 2.55 -2.77 -9.43
N ALA A 93 1.85 -3.91 -9.41
CA ALA A 93 1.73 -4.79 -10.57
C ALA A 93 0.69 -4.28 -11.59
N GLY A 94 -0.18 -3.35 -11.18
CA GLY A 94 -1.25 -2.75 -11.98
C GLY A 94 -1.41 -1.25 -11.75
N ALA A 95 -2.51 -0.68 -12.23
CA ALA A 95 -2.74 0.76 -12.28
C ALA A 95 -3.26 1.38 -10.98
N PHE A 96 -2.66 1.07 -9.82
CA PHE A 96 -3.06 1.74 -8.58
C PHE A 96 -2.71 3.24 -8.64
N PRO A 97 -3.68 4.16 -8.46
CA PRO A 97 -3.47 5.59 -8.71
C PRO A 97 -2.39 6.24 -7.84
N PHE A 98 -2.11 5.70 -6.64
CA PHE A 98 -1.11 6.26 -5.71
C PHE A 98 0.25 5.55 -5.77
N SER A 99 0.51 4.80 -6.85
CA SER A 99 1.76 4.05 -7.05
C SER A 99 3.01 4.94 -7.22
N ARG A 100 2.85 6.19 -7.68
CA ARG A 100 3.94 7.18 -7.81
C ARG A 100 3.90 8.28 -6.75
N PHE A 101 2.75 8.95 -6.60
CA PHE A 101 2.56 10.05 -5.67
C PHE A 101 1.29 9.86 -4.85
N GLY A 102 1.27 10.42 -3.63
CA GLY A 102 0.14 10.28 -2.69
C GLY A 102 0.22 9.04 -1.80
N GLY A 103 -0.92 8.68 -1.22
CA GLY A 103 -1.08 7.56 -0.28
C GLY A 103 -0.92 7.93 1.19
N ALA A 104 -0.92 9.21 1.52
CA ALA A 104 -0.84 9.74 2.89
C ALA A 104 -2.20 10.19 3.45
N CYS A 105 -3.30 9.66 2.90
CA CYS A 105 -4.64 10.03 3.36
C CYS A 105 -4.90 9.39 4.73
N PRO A 106 -5.20 10.16 5.79
CA PRO A 106 -5.46 9.61 7.13
C PRO A 106 -6.70 8.72 7.19
N ARG A 107 -7.63 8.84 6.23
CA ARG A 107 -8.80 7.94 6.09
C ARG A 107 -8.41 6.53 5.62
N TRP A 108 -7.20 6.36 5.08
CA TRP A 108 -6.67 5.04 4.72
C TRP A 108 -6.07 4.37 5.96
N ARG A 109 -6.66 3.25 6.37
CA ARG A 109 -6.32 2.47 7.57
C ARG A 109 -4.91 1.87 7.57
N LEU A 110 -4.15 2.04 6.49
CA LEU A 110 -2.70 1.76 6.47
C LEU A 110 -1.99 2.41 7.68
N HIS A 111 -2.30 3.67 7.97
CA HIS A 111 -1.72 4.37 9.13
C HIS A 111 -2.29 3.88 10.47
N SER A 112 -3.52 3.37 10.48
CA SER A 112 -4.12 2.80 11.69
C SER A 112 -3.45 1.50 12.14
N ALA A 113 -2.69 0.83 11.28
CA ALA A 113 -1.94 -0.39 11.63
C ALA A 113 -1.01 -0.16 12.84
N PHE A 114 -0.45 1.03 13.00
CA PHE A 114 0.41 1.38 14.15
C PHE A 114 -0.32 1.37 15.49
N ARG A 115 -1.65 1.47 15.51
CA ARG A 115 -2.46 1.38 16.75
C ARG A 115 -2.60 -0.05 17.25
N THR A 116 -2.41 -1.03 16.37
CA THR A 116 -2.51 -2.46 16.69
C THR A 116 -1.33 -3.21 16.09
N PRO A 117 -0.11 -3.05 16.64
CA PRO A 117 1.08 -3.67 16.08
C PRO A 117 0.92 -5.18 15.86
N GLY A 118 1.43 -5.66 14.73
CA GLY A 118 1.35 -7.07 14.34
C GLY A 118 -0.03 -7.59 13.93
N ARG A 119 -1.13 -6.84 14.13
CA ARG A 119 -2.47 -7.22 13.64
C ARG A 119 -2.68 -6.75 12.20
N ILE A 120 -3.42 -7.56 11.43
CA ILE A 120 -3.83 -7.19 10.08
C ILE A 120 -5.06 -6.30 10.18
N VAL A 121 -4.98 -5.12 9.58
CA VAL A 121 -6.09 -4.17 9.44
C VAL A 121 -6.53 -4.17 7.98
N THR A 122 -7.81 -4.43 7.72
CA THR A 122 -8.39 -4.47 6.37
C THR A 122 -9.29 -3.25 6.12
N GLN A 123 -9.42 -2.87 4.84
CA GLN A 123 -10.29 -1.80 4.40
C GLN A 123 -10.61 -1.90 2.92
N ILE A 124 -11.85 -1.62 2.55
CA ILE A 124 -12.24 -1.32 1.16
C ILE A 124 -12.27 0.20 0.98
N ILE A 125 -11.49 0.68 0.02
CA ILE A 125 -11.31 2.10 -0.26
C ILE A 125 -11.82 2.46 -1.66
N GLU A 126 -12.21 3.71 -1.85
CA GLU A 126 -12.53 4.27 -3.16
C GLU A 126 -11.64 5.48 -3.47
N THR A 127 -10.93 5.41 -4.59
CA THR A 127 -10.11 6.49 -5.11
C THR A 127 -10.97 7.57 -5.80
N PRO A 128 -10.49 8.81 -5.98
CA PRO A 128 -11.32 9.89 -6.55
C PRO A 128 -11.86 9.63 -7.96
N ASP A 129 -11.25 8.72 -8.70
CA ASP A 129 -11.69 8.23 -10.02
C ASP A 129 -12.79 7.15 -9.93
N GLY A 130 -13.28 6.83 -8.73
CA GLY A 130 -14.31 5.82 -8.50
C GLY A 130 -13.78 4.38 -8.40
N GLY A 131 -12.47 4.17 -8.57
CA GLY A 131 -11.86 2.85 -8.44
C GLY A 131 -11.99 2.31 -7.01
N ARG A 132 -12.47 1.06 -6.86
CA ARG A 132 -12.60 0.38 -5.57
C ARG A 132 -11.51 -0.65 -5.37
N TRP A 133 -10.90 -0.63 -4.19
CA TRP A 133 -9.74 -1.45 -3.86
C TRP A 133 -9.91 -2.11 -2.50
N PHE A 134 -9.56 -3.39 -2.41
CA PHE A 134 -9.39 -4.05 -1.12
C PHE A 134 -7.94 -3.86 -0.67
N THR A 135 -7.76 -3.41 0.56
CA THR A 135 -6.45 -3.16 1.16
C THR A 135 -6.33 -3.83 2.51
N PHE A 136 -5.12 -4.21 2.86
CA PHE A 136 -4.80 -4.71 4.18
C PHE A 136 -3.38 -4.32 4.57
N ALA A 137 -3.16 -4.07 5.86
CA ALA A 137 -1.91 -3.55 6.38
C ALA A 137 -1.55 -4.19 7.72
N ARG A 138 -0.24 -4.29 7.99
CA ARG A 138 0.31 -4.82 9.25
C ARG A 138 1.61 -4.09 9.57
N THR A 139 1.92 -3.87 10.84
CA THR A 139 3.26 -3.41 11.22
C THR A 139 4.29 -4.53 11.10
N VAL A 140 5.51 -4.13 10.80
CA VAL A 140 6.72 -4.96 10.75
C VAL A 140 7.83 -4.21 11.46
N GLU A 141 8.67 -4.93 12.18
CA GLU A 141 9.84 -4.34 12.81
C GLU A 141 10.88 -3.96 11.74
N ARG A 142 11.49 -2.79 11.91
CA ARG A 142 12.66 -2.41 11.13
C ARG A 142 13.82 -3.35 11.44
N GLN A 143 14.54 -3.75 10.39
CA GLN A 143 15.75 -4.55 10.53
C GLN A 143 16.85 -3.73 11.18
N GLY A 144 17.50 -4.30 12.20
CA GLY A 144 18.50 -3.61 13.03
C GLY A 144 17.86 -3.08 14.32
N HIS A 145 17.81 -3.94 15.34
CA HIS A 145 17.51 -3.52 16.71
C HIS A 145 18.75 -2.87 17.32
N ASP A 146 18.57 -1.76 18.03
CA ASP A 146 19.57 -1.31 18.98
C ASP A 146 19.41 -2.09 20.30
N GLY A 147 20.43 -2.04 21.16
CA GLY A 147 20.41 -2.75 22.44
C GLY A 147 19.41 -2.19 23.46
N TYR A 148 18.65 -1.15 23.10
CA TYR A 148 17.77 -0.41 24.01
C TYR A 148 16.29 -0.85 23.93
N GLY A 149 15.96 -1.75 23.00
CA GLY A 149 14.62 -2.33 22.90
C GLY A 149 13.56 -1.40 22.31
N GLU A 150 13.97 -0.33 21.62
CA GLU A 150 13.02 0.53 20.90
C GLU A 150 12.60 -0.12 19.58
N HIS A 151 11.30 -0.47 19.50
CA HIS A 151 10.70 -1.04 18.30
C HIS A 151 10.41 0.08 17.29
N HIS A 152 11.21 0.11 16.22
CA HIS A 152 11.04 1.03 15.11
C HIS A 152 10.08 0.46 14.07
N ASP A 153 8.78 0.49 14.36
CA ASP A 153 7.77 -0.11 13.50
C ASP A 153 7.61 0.64 12.16
N LEU A 154 7.54 -0.14 11.09
CA LEU A 154 7.05 0.25 9.77
C LEU A 154 5.70 -0.41 9.55
N ALA A 155 4.83 0.15 8.73
CA ALA A 155 3.62 -0.53 8.27
C ALA A 155 3.76 -0.91 6.80
N VAL A 156 3.46 -2.17 6.49
CA VAL A 156 3.39 -2.69 5.12
C VAL A 156 1.93 -2.87 4.75
N GLY A 157 1.47 -2.09 3.77
CA GLY A 157 0.16 -2.18 3.16
C GLY A 157 0.22 -2.88 1.82
N LEU A 158 -0.71 -3.79 1.58
CA LEU A 158 -0.99 -4.40 0.28
C LEU A 158 -2.40 -4.05 -0.16
N GLY A 159 -2.64 -4.04 -1.46
CA GLY A 159 -3.99 -3.96 -1.97
C GLY A 159 -4.12 -4.38 -3.42
N CYS A 160 -5.35 -4.66 -3.84
CA CYS A 160 -5.71 -5.04 -5.20
C CYS A 160 -7.08 -4.45 -5.55
N GLU A 161 -7.43 -4.43 -6.84
CA GLU A 161 -8.79 -4.05 -7.23
C GLU A 161 -9.81 -4.95 -6.54
N LEU A 162 -10.95 -4.38 -6.12
CA LEU A 162 -11.96 -5.08 -5.34
C LEU A 162 -12.44 -6.38 -6.00
N ARG A 163 -12.48 -6.43 -7.34
CA ARG A 163 -12.83 -7.64 -8.11
C ARG A 163 -11.95 -8.85 -7.79
N HIS A 164 -10.73 -8.64 -7.30
CA HIS A 164 -9.81 -9.71 -6.92
C HIS A 164 -9.91 -10.10 -5.44
N ALA A 165 -10.60 -9.32 -4.61
CA ALA A 165 -10.65 -9.50 -3.16
C ALA A 165 -11.21 -10.88 -2.74
N HIS A 166 -12.14 -11.45 -3.50
CA HIS A 166 -12.71 -12.77 -3.23
C HIS A 166 -11.68 -13.92 -3.18
N ARG A 167 -10.47 -13.69 -3.71
CA ARG A 167 -9.37 -14.66 -3.70
C ARG A 167 -8.53 -14.60 -2.42
N LEU A 168 -8.75 -13.60 -1.56
CA LEU A 168 -7.90 -13.32 -0.41
C LEU A 168 -8.59 -13.80 0.87
N ALA A 169 -7.88 -14.56 1.69
CA ALA A 169 -8.34 -15.01 3.00
C ALA A 169 -8.76 -13.84 3.91
N TYR A 170 -8.11 -12.67 3.76
CA TYR A 170 -8.40 -11.47 4.53
C TYR A 170 -9.72 -10.78 4.18
N ALA A 171 -10.35 -11.15 3.06
CA ALA A 171 -11.66 -10.65 2.65
C ALA A 171 -12.80 -11.61 3.04
N HIS A 172 -12.49 -12.76 3.64
CA HIS A 172 -13.48 -13.77 4.01
C HIS A 172 -14.51 -13.19 5.00
N GLY A 173 -15.80 -13.41 4.72
CA GLY A 173 -16.91 -12.90 5.52
C GLY A 173 -17.29 -11.44 5.25
N MET A 174 -16.65 -10.75 4.32
CA MET A 174 -17.05 -9.41 3.89
C MET A 174 -18.07 -9.48 2.76
N ASP A 175 -19.04 -8.56 2.76
CA ASP A 175 -19.88 -8.31 1.59
C ASP A 175 -19.07 -7.54 0.54
N LEU A 176 -18.67 -8.23 -0.54
CA LEU A 176 -17.91 -7.63 -1.64
C LEU A 176 -18.82 -7.07 -2.76
N GLN A 177 -20.12 -7.38 -2.73
CA GLN A 177 -21.10 -6.88 -3.71
C GLN A 177 -21.62 -5.50 -3.29
N ASN A 178 -21.92 -5.34 -2.00
CA ASN A 178 -22.32 -4.07 -1.40
C ASN A 178 -21.46 -3.71 -0.18
N PRO A 179 -20.14 -3.52 -0.37
CA PRO A 179 -19.23 -3.25 0.73
C PRO A 179 -19.46 -1.88 1.35
N GLU A 180 -19.14 -1.76 2.64
CA GLU A 180 -18.85 -0.45 3.22
C GLU A 180 -17.54 0.08 2.61
N VAL A 181 -17.64 1.19 1.88
CA VAL A 181 -16.50 1.77 1.15
C VAL A 181 -16.06 3.06 1.79
N THR A 182 -14.76 3.18 2.09
CA THR A 182 -14.19 4.44 2.57
C THR A 182 -13.68 5.29 1.40
N PRO A 183 -14.27 6.46 1.12
CA PRO A 183 -13.71 7.38 0.14
C PRO A 183 -12.39 7.95 0.66
N ILE A 184 -11.33 7.84 -0.13
CA ILE A 184 -10.00 8.39 0.16
C ILE A 184 -9.50 9.27 -0.98
N GLY A 185 -8.36 9.92 -0.78
CA GLY A 185 -7.68 10.70 -1.82
C GLY A 185 -6.16 10.50 -1.80
N PRO A 186 -5.44 11.06 -2.79
CA PRO A 186 -3.99 10.95 -2.90
C PRO A 186 -3.26 11.68 -1.76
N ALA A 187 -3.63 12.93 -1.51
CA ALA A 187 -3.13 13.80 -0.45
C ALA A 187 -4.09 14.99 -0.32
N CYS A 188 -4.20 15.64 0.84
CA CYS A 188 -5.16 16.74 1.05
C CYS A 188 -5.03 17.87 0.01
N ARG A 189 -3.79 18.28 -0.32
CA ARG A 189 -3.50 19.30 -1.33
C ARG A 189 -3.84 18.90 -2.77
N LEU A 190 -4.15 17.63 -3.02
CA LEU A 190 -4.47 17.07 -4.35
C LEU A 190 -5.85 16.40 -4.38
N CYS A 191 -6.63 16.50 -3.30
CA CYS A 191 -7.89 15.76 -3.15
C CYS A 191 -9.06 16.73 -3.19
N HIS A 192 -9.98 16.54 -4.12
CA HIS A 192 -11.19 17.38 -4.25
C HIS A 192 -12.42 16.84 -3.51
N ARG A 193 -12.30 15.75 -2.73
CA ARG A 193 -13.45 15.21 -1.97
C ARG A 193 -13.92 16.21 -0.90
N HIS A 194 -15.21 16.51 -0.91
CA HIS A 194 -15.88 17.40 0.05
C HIS A 194 -17.28 16.88 0.37
N PRO A 195 -17.77 16.98 1.62
CA PRO A 195 -17.04 17.40 2.82
C PRO A 195 -16.09 16.30 3.34
N CYS A 196 -14.96 16.68 3.96
CA CYS A 196 -14.01 15.73 4.54
C CYS A 196 -13.49 16.26 5.89
N ALA A 197 -13.86 15.62 7.00
CA ALA A 197 -13.44 16.01 8.36
C ALA A 197 -11.93 15.85 8.60
N GLU A 198 -11.31 14.90 7.92
CA GLU A 198 -9.88 14.57 8.07
C GLU A 198 -8.96 15.44 7.18
N ARG A 199 -9.51 16.48 6.56
CA ARG A 199 -8.75 17.34 5.65
C ARG A 199 -7.80 18.25 6.44
N ALA A 200 -6.52 18.15 6.10
CA ALA A 200 -5.42 18.92 6.69
C ALA A 200 -4.91 20.08 5.81
N ALA A 201 -5.42 20.23 4.58
CA ALA A 201 -5.10 21.36 3.70
C ALA A 201 -6.16 21.50 2.60
N ALA A 202 -6.36 22.73 2.12
CA ALA A 202 -7.13 22.99 0.90
C ALA A 202 -6.38 22.41 -0.33
N PRO A 203 -7.11 21.98 -1.38
CA PRO A 203 -6.49 21.62 -2.64
C PRO A 203 -5.69 22.80 -3.22
N ILE A 204 -4.52 22.52 -3.80
CA ILE A 204 -3.62 23.56 -4.31
C ILE A 204 -4.22 24.36 -5.48
N ASP A 205 -5.15 23.74 -6.20
CA ASP A 205 -5.82 24.26 -7.39
C ASP A 205 -7.22 24.83 -7.08
N ARG A 206 -7.58 25.00 -5.81
CA ARG A 206 -8.90 25.53 -5.40
C ARG A 206 -8.75 26.70 -4.42
N PRO A 207 -9.58 27.75 -4.54
CA PRO A 207 -9.58 28.82 -3.56
C PRO A 207 -10.15 28.33 -2.22
N LEU A 208 -9.60 28.85 -1.13
CA LEU A 208 -10.15 28.65 0.20
C LEU A 208 -11.51 29.37 0.30
N ALA A 209 -12.53 28.69 0.80
CA ALA A 209 -13.90 29.19 0.91
C ALA A 209 -14.34 29.27 2.37
N VAL A 210 -13.67 30.15 3.14
CA VAL A 210 -13.98 30.38 4.56
C VAL A 210 -15.17 31.34 4.66
N ASP A 211 -16.11 30.99 5.53
CA ASP A 211 -17.18 31.86 5.98
C ASP A 211 -16.88 32.25 7.43
N ASP A 212 -16.81 33.55 7.70
CA ASP A 212 -16.47 34.11 9.02
C ASP A 212 -17.53 33.78 10.08
N TRP A 213 -18.75 33.43 9.66
CA TRP A 213 -19.89 33.21 10.54
C TRP A 213 -20.32 31.74 10.65
N SER A 214 -19.72 30.83 9.88
CA SER A 214 -20.05 29.41 9.94
C SER A 214 -18.82 28.52 10.03
N LYS A 215 -18.92 27.46 10.85
CA LYS A 215 -17.86 26.47 11.00
C LYS A 215 -18.08 25.32 10.04
N SER A 216 -17.14 25.14 9.11
CA SER A 216 -17.09 23.98 8.23
C SER A 216 -16.61 22.71 8.95
N VAL A 217 -16.89 21.53 8.38
CA VAL A 217 -16.47 20.21 8.90
C VAL A 217 -14.93 20.07 8.99
N SER A 218 -14.18 20.84 8.21
CA SER A 218 -12.71 20.96 8.28
C SER A 218 -12.29 22.43 8.32
N PRO A 219 -11.11 22.77 8.88
CA PRO A 219 -10.56 24.14 8.79
C PRO A 219 -10.27 24.60 7.35
N TYR A 220 -10.35 23.71 6.36
CA TYR A 220 -9.98 24.00 4.97
C TYR A 220 -11.15 23.75 3.99
N PRO A 221 -12.28 24.48 4.11
CA PRO A 221 -13.30 24.49 3.07
C PRO A 221 -12.75 25.12 1.79
N PHE A 222 -13.19 24.66 0.62
CA PHE A 222 -12.71 25.16 -0.66
C PHE A 222 -13.85 25.25 -1.68
N GLY A 223 -13.73 26.22 -2.59
CA GLY A 223 -14.73 26.50 -3.62
C GLY A 223 -14.59 25.62 -4.87
N ALA A 224 -15.47 25.86 -5.84
CA ALA A 224 -15.28 25.39 -7.20
C ALA A 224 -14.02 26.01 -7.83
N ALA A 225 -13.63 25.48 -9.00
CA ALA A 225 -12.43 25.92 -9.73
C ALA A 225 -12.78 27.22 -10.45
#